data_AF-A0A821B8V5-F1
#
_entry.id   AF-A0A821B8V5-F1
#
_cell.length_a   1.000
_cell.length_b   1.000
_cell.length_c   1.000
_cell.angle_alpha   90.00
_cell.angle_beta   90.00
_cell.angle_gamma   90.00
#
_symmetry.space_group_name_H-M   'P 1'
#
loop_
_entity.id
_entity.type
_entity.pdbx_description
1 polymer ?
#
loop_
_entity_poly.entity_id
_entity_poly.type
_entity_poly.pdbx_seq_one_letter_code
_entity_poly.pdbx_strand_id
1 'polypeptide(L)'
;MNIPKFIYDDVNLFPTLLNDLFPNIHCPEASYKNLNRIIKEILIKQQYILVSEQLVQQVEERLVLNTLAEAQTQMGMKTNLYTLNLKALIVIELYGTLDPLTRMYIYTYMLAFNSRSHFERRLIQNSVMNDNKLLTLANEEHIRLQDYCSLLFEVGDLKYTSPATISRCGMVYVDPENLSSYPAWKRWLNMNLTD
;
A
#
# COMPACT_ATOMS: atom_id res chain seq x y z
N MET A 1 10.73 12.17 6.49
CA MET A 1 9.89 10.98 6.79
C MET A 1 8.51 11.31 7.39
N ASN A 2 8.19 12.55 7.81
CA ASN A 2 6.92 12.85 8.48
C ASN A 2 5.83 13.48 7.60
N ILE A 3 6.21 14.06 6.45
CA ILE A 3 5.30 14.72 5.51
C ILE A 3 4.06 13.89 5.14
N PRO A 4 4.14 12.57 4.87
CA PRO A 4 2.96 11.80 4.48
C PRO A 4 1.93 11.59 5.61
N LYS A 5 2.21 12.03 6.84
CA LYS A 5 1.28 11.94 7.98
C LYS A 5 0.53 13.24 8.27
N PHE A 6 0.89 14.34 7.60
CA PHE A 6 0.33 15.65 7.88
C PHE A 6 -0.92 15.92 7.06
N ILE A 7 -1.88 16.61 7.68
CA ILE A 7 -3.02 17.24 7.01
C ILE A 7 -2.56 18.54 6.34
N TYR A 8 -3.35 19.07 5.41
CA TYR A 8 -2.99 20.25 4.62
C TYR A 8 -2.49 21.43 5.48
N ASP A 9 -3.18 21.72 6.59
CA ASP A 9 -2.83 22.80 7.52
C ASP A 9 -1.45 22.60 8.19
N ASP A 10 -1.14 21.36 8.57
CA ASP A 10 0.09 21.01 9.28
C ASP A 10 1.32 20.99 8.35
N VAL A 11 1.13 20.68 7.07
CA VAL A 11 2.21 20.62 6.07
C VAL A 11 2.93 21.96 5.95
N ASN A 12 2.23 23.08 6.10
CA ASN A 12 2.81 24.42 5.99
C ASN A 12 3.47 24.89 7.31
N LEU A 13 2.99 24.40 8.45
CA LEU A 13 3.53 24.74 9.77
C LEU A 13 4.85 24.02 10.05
N PHE A 14 4.99 22.78 9.58
CA PHE A 14 6.14 21.94 9.88
C PHE A 14 7.50 22.48 9.35
N PRO A 15 7.60 22.98 8.10
CA PRO A 15 8.81 23.62 7.60
C PRO A 15 9.19 24.88 8.40
N THR A 16 8.19 25.65 8.84
CA THR A 16 8.41 26.85 9.66
C THR A 16 9.04 26.48 11.00
N LEU A 17 8.50 25.46 11.67
CA LEU A 17 9.06 24.95 12.92
C LEU A 17 10.45 24.31 12.74
N LEU A 18 10.69 23.64 11.61
CA LEU A 18 12.01 23.10 11.28
C LEU A 18 13.04 24.21 11.05
N ASN A 19 12.67 25.30 10.38
CA ASN A 19 13.55 26.44 10.15
C ASN A 19 13.89 27.15 11.47
N ASP A 20 12.94 27.24 12.41
CA ASP A 20 13.18 27.81 13.74
C ASP A 20 14.15 26.95 14.58
N LEU A 21 14.01 25.63 14.52
CA LEU A 21 14.86 24.70 15.28
C LEU A 21 16.23 24.44 14.62
N PHE A 22 16.29 24.50 13.29
CA PHE A 22 17.46 24.13 12.49
C PHE A 22 17.69 25.08 11.30
N PRO A 23 18.01 26.36 11.55
CA PRO A 23 18.03 27.42 10.52
C PRO A 23 19.05 27.23 9.40
N ASN A 24 20.09 26.42 9.61
CA ASN A 24 21.17 26.21 8.64
C ASN A 24 21.16 24.79 8.02
N ILE A 25 20.11 24.00 8.26
CA ILE A 25 20.02 22.63 7.74
C ILE A 25 19.16 22.64 6.48
N HIS A 26 19.80 22.49 5.32
CA HIS A 26 19.09 22.24 4.07
C HIS A 26 18.65 20.77 4.02
N CYS A 27 17.33 20.55 4.02
CA CYS A 27 16.77 19.23 3.78
C CYS A 27 16.90 18.89 2.28
N PRO A 28 17.62 17.82 1.89
CA PRO A 28 17.68 17.41 0.50
C PRO A 28 16.30 16.90 0.05
N GLU A 29 15.79 17.45 -1.04
CA GLU A 29 14.57 16.93 -1.66
C GLU A 29 14.84 15.57 -2.30
N ALA A 30 14.07 14.55 -1.91
CA ALA A 30 14.14 13.24 -2.54
C ALA A 30 13.57 13.32 -3.96
N SER A 31 14.46 13.43 -4.96
CA SER A 31 14.05 13.57 -6.36
C SER A 31 14.11 12.23 -7.11
N TYR A 32 12.97 11.55 -7.21
CA TYR A 32 12.84 10.32 -7.99
C TYR A 32 12.53 10.61 -9.47
N LYS A 33 13.43 11.33 -10.16
CA LYS A 33 13.18 11.82 -11.55
C LYS A 33 12.81 10.71 -12.54
N ASN A 34 13.54 9.59 -12.51
CA ASN A 34 13.29 8.47 -13.42
C ASN A 34 11.95 7.80 -13.16
N LEU A 35 11.60 7.58 -11.89
CA LEU A 35 10.33 6.99 -11.49
C LEU A 35 9.17 7.92 -11.87
N ASN A 36 9.29 9.21 -11.56
CA ASN A 36 8.26 10.21 -11.88
C ASN A 36 8.03 10.32 -13.39
N ARG A 37 9.07 10.17 -14.21
CA ARG A 37 8.94 10.13 -15.68
C ARG A 37 8.13 8.92 -16.13
N ILE A 38 8.47 7.73 -15.66
CA ILE A 38 7.79 6.48 -16.03
C ILE A 38 6.33 6.50 -15.58
N ILE A 39 6.06 6.97 -14.36
CA ILE A 39 4.68 7.06 -13.87
C ILE A 39 3.86 8.03 -14.73
N LYS A 40 4.41 9.18 -15.12
CA LYS A 40 3.73 10.11 -16.05
C LYS A 40 3.41 9.45 -17.39
N GLU A 41 4.35 8.68 -17.95
CA GLU A 41 4.14 7.93 -19.20
C GLU A 41 3.01 6.90 -19.07
N ILE A 42 2.96 6.14 -17.97
CA ILE A 42 1.89 5.16 -17.70
C ILE A 42 0.53 5.84 -17.53
N LEU A 43 0.47 6.94 -16.79
CA LEU A 43 -0.77 7.67 -16.56
C LEU A 43 -1.34 8.25 -17.86
N ILE A 44 -0.49 8.81 -18.72
CA ILE A 44 -0.90 9.30 -20.04
C ILE A 44 -1.42 8.15 -20.89
N LYS A 45 -0.73 7.00 -20.90
CA LYS A 45 -1.18 5.80 -21.63
C LYS A 45 -2.55 5.30 -21.17
N GLN A 46 -2.85 5.41 -19.88
CA GLN A 46 -4.12 5.03 -19.28
C GLN A 46 -5.18 6.17 -19.30
N GLN A 47 -4.90 7.26 -20.04
CA GLN A 47 -5.76 8.43 -20.19
C GLN A 47 -6.13 9.12 -18.87
N TYR A 48 -5.23 9.13 -17.89
CA TYR A 48 -5.39 9.90 -16.67
C TYR A 48 -4.97 11.35 -16.85
N ILE A 49 -5.60 12.23 -16.06
CA ILE A 49 -5.32 13.66 -16.06
C ILE A 49 -4.35 13.96 -14.92
N LEU A 50 -3.20 14.51 -15.27
CA LEU A 50 -2.18 14.91 -14.30
C LEU A 50 -2.59 16.23 -13.64
N VAL A 51 -2.78 16.20 -12.32
CA VAL A 51 -3.18 17.36 -11.52
C VAL A 51 -2.05 17.66 -10.55
N SER A 52 -1.20 18.62 -10.95
CA SER A 52 0.01 19.07 -10.26
C SER A 52 1.17 18.04 -10.15
N GLU A 53 2.35 18.51 -9.77
CA GLU A 53 3.59 17.71 -9.65
C GLU A 53 3.53 16.62 -8.57
N GLN A 54 2.58 16.71 -7.64
CA GLN A 54 2.28 15.61 -6.73
C GLN A 54 1.51 14.56 -7.52
N LEU A 55 2.22 13.48 -7.86
CA LEU A 55 1.70 12.24 -8.41
C LEU A 55 0.27 11.99 -7.94
N VAL A 56 -0.69 12.27 -8.83
CA VAL A 56 -2.02 11.66 -8.79
C VAL A 56 -2.74 11.92 -7.46
N GLN A 57 -3.00 13.20 -7.13
CA GLN A 57 -3.91 13.57 -6.03
C GLN A 57 -5.36 13.11 -6.22
N GLN A 58 -5.67 12.53 -7.38
CA GLN A 58 -6.81 11.66 -7.57
C GLN A 58 -6.30 10.47 -8.30
N VAL A 59 -6.24 9.33 -7.62
CA VAL A 59 -7.03 8.16 -7.98
C VAL A 59 -7.11 7.31 -6.73
N GLU A 60 -8.19 6.54 -6.60
CA GLU A 60 -8.28 5.34 -5.76
C GLU A 60 -6.89 4.81 -5.41
N GLU A 61 -6.60 4.66 -4.11
CA GLU A 61 -5.27 4.29 -3.60
C GLU A 61 -4.72 3.04 -4.32
N ARG A 62 -5.63 2.18 -4.77
CA ARG A 62 -5.38 1.02 -5.62
C ARG A 62 -4.75 1.32 -6.99
N LEU A 63 -5.13 2.41 -7.67
CA LEU A 63 -4.45 2.80 -8.90
C LEU A 63 -3.01 3.19 -8.62
N VAL A 64 -2.76 3.96 -7.56
CA VAL A 64 -1.39 4.39 -7.22
C VAL A 64 -0.49 3.16 -7.07
N LEU A 65 -0.98 2.12 -6.40
CA LEU A 65 -0.25 0.86 -6.26
C LEU A 65 -0.07 0.11 -7.57
N ASN A 66 -1.11 0.03 -8.39
CA ASN A 66 -1.04 -0.65 -9.69
C ASN A 66 -0.07 0.06 -10.65
N THR A 67 -0.12 1.39 -10.71
CA THR A 67 0.79 2.20 -11.53
C THR A 67 2.22 2.13 -11.02
N LEU A 68 2.44 2.10 -9.70
CA LEU A 68 3.77 1.87 -9.12
C LEU A 68 4.30 0.47 -9.46
N ALA A 69 3.48 -0.57 -9.35
CA ALA A 69 3.88 -1.93 -9.70
C ALA A 69 4.24 -2.06 -11.19
N GLU A 70 3.46 -1.41 -12.07
CA GLU A 70 3.76 -1.35 -13.50
C GLU A 70 5.05 -0.57 -13.77
N ALA A 71 5.25 0.58 -13.11
CA ALA A 71 6.46 1.38 -13.24
C ALA A 71 7.71 0.60 -12.79
N GLN A 72 7.63 -0.12 -11.67
CA GLN A 72 8.71 -0.97 -11.18
C GLN A 72 9.02 -2.12 -12.16
N THR A 73 7.98 -2.71 -12.76
CA THR A 73 8.13 -3.77 -13.77
C THR A 73 8.85 -3.24 -15.01
N GLN A 74 8.52 -2.04 -15.47
CA GLN A 74 9.23 -1.38 -16.58
C GLN A 74 10.70 -1.05 -16.24
N MET A 75 11.01 -0.81 -14.96
CA MET A 75 12.38 -0.63 -14.47
C MET A 75 13.15 -1.96 -14.31
N GLY A 76 12.56 -3.11 -14.67
CA GLY A 76 13.19 -4.42 -14.58
C GLY A 76 13.06 -5.10 -13.21
N MET A 77 12.29 -4.54 -12.28
CA MET A 77 11.98 -5.16 -10.99
C MET A 77 10.70 -5.98 -11.09
N LYS A 78 10.77 -7.29 -10.82
CA LYS A 78 9.57 -8.14 -10.83
C LYS A 78 8.70 -7.86 -9.61
N THR A 79 7.66 -7.06 -9.79
CA THR A 79 6.68 -6.74 -8.73
C THR A 79 5.40 -7.55 -8.93
N ASN A 80 5.03 -8.35 -7.93
CA ASN A 80 3.74 -9.04 -7.92
C ASN A 80 2.85 -8.40 -6.84
N LEU A 81 1.66 -7.97 -7.23
CA LEU A 81 0.65 -7.43 -6.31
C LEU A 81 -0.43 -8.48 -6.07
N TYR A 82 -0.79 -8.70 -4.80
CA TYR A 82 -1.88 -9.59 -4.41
C TYR A 82 -2.88 -8.80 -3.57
N THR A 83 -4.12 -8.68 -4.04
CA THR A 83 -5.20 -7.99 -3.31
C THR A 83 -6.07 -9.01 -2.57
N LEU A 84 -6.40 -8.71 -1.32
CA LEU A 84 -7.21 -9.61 -0.50
C LEU A 84 -8.16 -8.81 0.40
N ASN A 85 -9.46 -9.09 0.27
CA ASN A 85 -10.48 -8.52 1.13
C ASN A 85 -10.71 -9.41 2.35
N LEU A 86 -10.13 -9.01 3.47
CA LEU A 86 -10.26 -9.66 4.78
C LEU A 86 -11.71 -9.82 5.25
N LYS A 87 -12.54 -8.80 5.01
CA LYS A 87 -13.91 -8.76 5.53
C LYS A 87 -14.86 -9.65 4.73
N ALA A 88 -14.46 -10.08 3.53
CA ALA A 88 -15.24 -10.98 2.69
C ALA A 88 -15.03 -12.46 3.03
N LEU A 89 -14.07 -12.79 3.92
CA LEU A 89 -13.70 -14.15 4.28
C LEU A 89 -14.12 -14.48 5.70
N ILE A 90 -14.48 -15.74 5.93
CA ILE A 90 -14.67 -16.25 7.28
C ILE A 90 -13.31 -16.59 7.92
N VAL A 91 -13.21 -16.45 9.25
CA VAL A 91 -11.95 -16.66 10.00
C VAL A 91 -11.36 -18.06 9.75
N ILE A 92 -12.23 -19.05 9.62
CA ILE A 92 -11.90 -20.46 9.39
C ILE A 92 -11.22 -20.66 8.03
N GLU A 93 -11.67 -19.92 7.02
CA GLU A 93 -11.04 -19.88 5.70
C GLU A 93 -9.68 -19.17 5.76
N LEU A 94 -9.59 -18.12 6.57
CA LEU A 94 -8.38 -17.32 6.73
C LEU A 94 -7.19 -18.10 7.30
N TYR A 95 -7.41 -18.76 8.43
CA TYR A 95 -6.37 -19.39 9.24
C TYR A 95 -6.29 -20.90 9.05
N GLY A 96 -7.30 -21.50 8.42
CA GLY A 96 -7.44 -22.94 8.31
C GLY A 96 -7.96 -23.58 9.60
N THR A 97 -8.25 -24.88 9.53
CA THR A 97 -8.71 -25.68 10.67
C THR A 97 -8.04 -27.01 10.77
N LEU A 98 -7.90 -27.50 11.99
CA LEU A 98 -7.62 -28.89 12.25
C LEU A 98 -8.88 -29.72 11.93
N ASP A 99 -8.79 -30.62 10.95
CA ASP A 99 -9.83 -31.61 10.74
C ASP A 99 -9.77 -32.67 11.86
N PRO A 100 -10.85 -32.85 12.66
CA PRO A 100 -10.85 -33.77 13.79
C PRO A 100 -10.70 -35.24 13.39
N LEU A 101 -11.06 -35.61 12.15
CA LEU A 101 -10.99 -36.99 11.68
C LEU A 101 -9.59 -37.36 11.20
N THR A 102 -8.99 -36.53 10.33
CA THR A 102 -7.64 -36.79 9.79
C THR A 102 -6.52 -36.30 10.71
N ARG A 103 -6.83 -35.45 11.70
CA ARG A 103 -5.85 -34.68 12.50
C ARG A 103 -4.87 -33.88 11.63
N MET A 104 -5.26 -33.58 10.40
CA MET A 104 -4.50 -32.74 9.50
C MET A 104 -5.08 -31.34 9.52
N TYR A 105 -4.20 -30.35 9.47
CA TYR A 105 -4.62 -28.98 9.25
C TYR A 105 -4.99 -28.79 7.78
N ILE A 106 -6.23 -28.40 7.54
CA ILE A 106 -6.70 -27.92 6.25
C ILE A 106 -6.38 -26.44 6.21
N TYR A 107 -5.30 -26.09 5.50
CA TYR A 107 -4.92 -24.71 5.23
C TYR A 107 -5.57 -24.27 3.93
N THR A 108 -6.40 -23.23 3.97
CA THR A 108 -7.08 -22.74 2.77
C THR A 108 -6.23 -21.68 2.06
N TYR A 109 -5.98 -20.55 2.71
CA TYR A 109 -5.35 -19.40 2.05
C TYR A 109 -3.89 -19.17 2.53
N MET A 110 -3.56 -19.46 3.80
CA MET A 110 -2.34 -18.95 4.43
C MET A 110 -0.98 -19.59 4.04
N LEU A 111 -0.86 -20.62 3.17
CA LEU A 111 0.41 -21.38 3.02
C LEU A 111 1.19 -21.29 1.68
N ALA A 112 0.69 -20.63 0.63
CA ALA A 112 1.28 -20.75 -0.71
C ALA A 112 2.37 -19.71 -1.10
N PHE A 113 3.47 -19.57 -0.34
CA PHE A 113 4.53 -18.58 -0.65
C PHE A 113 5.94 -19.14 -0.90
N ASN A 114 6.30 -20.32 -0.35
CA ASN A 114 7.69 -20.81 -0.37
C ASN A 114 8.03 -21.84 -1.47
N SER A 115 7.07 -22.23 -2.31
CA SER A 115 7.29 -23.15 -3.43
C SER A 115 7.01 -22.44 -4.75
N ARG A 116 7.96 -22.50 -5.69
CA ARG A 116 7.99 -21.78 -6.97
C ARG A 116 6.85 -22.10 -7.96
N SER A 117 5.84 -22.87 -7.55
CA SER A 117 4.81 -23.41 -8.43
C SER A 117 3.44 -23.33 -7.75
N HIS A 118 2.59 -22.44 -8.29
CA HIS A 118 1.16 -22.27 -8.03
C HIS A 118 0.69 -21.61 -6.71
N PHE A 119 0.59 -20.28 -6.80
CA PHE A 119 -0.43 -19.32 -6.31
C PHE A 119 -1.49 -19.77 -5.26
N GLU A 120 -1.54 -19.10 -4.10
CA GLU A 120 -2.55 -18.07 -3.73
C GLU A 120 -2.61 -17.71 -2.20
N ARG A 121 -2.66 -16.38 -1.92
CA ARG A 121 -3.40 -15.59 -0.87
C ARG A 121 -3.09 -15.70 0.64
N ARG A 122 -2.24 -14.82 1.22
CA ARG A 122 -2.04 -14.76 2.70
C ARG A 122 -2.50 -13.46 3.39
N LEU A 123 -2.93 -13.60 4.66
CA LEU A 123 -3.29 -12.51 5.58
C LEU A 123 -2.54 -12.54 6.90
N ILE A 124 -2.63 -11.42 7.61
CA ILE A 124 -1.59 -10.87 8.47
C ILE A 124 -1.99 -10.96 9.93
N GLN A 125 -1.10 -11.51 10.76
CA GLN A 125 -1.13 -11.33 12.20
C GLN A 125 -0.17 -10.21 12.62
N ASN A 126 -0.43 -9.60 13.78
CA ASN A 126 0.44 -8.60 14.41
C ASN A 126 1.92 -9.05 14.57
N SER A 127 2.19 -10.36 14.54
CA SER A 127 3.54 -10.93 14.58
C SER A 127 4.35 -10.69 13.29
N VAL A 128 3.68 -10.65 12.14
CA VAL A 128 4.33 -10.36 10.84
C VAL A 128 4.77 -8.90 10.76
N MET A 129 4.05 -8.00 11.43
CA MET A 129 4.39 -6.57 11.48
C MET A 129 5.52 -6.24 12.46
N ASN A 130 6.04 -7.21 13.21
CA ASN A 130 7.21 -7.01 14.05
C ASN A 130 8.50 -7.14 13.22
N ASP A 131 9.60 -6.60 13.72
CA ASP A 131 10.93 -6.62 13.05
C ASP A 131 11.38 -8.02 12.63
N ASN A 132 10.90 -9.06 13.32
CA ASN A 132 11.22 -10.45 13.05
C ASN A 132 10.53 -11.04 11.80
N LYS A 133 9.54 -10.33 11.22
CA LYS A 133 8.79 -10.75 10.02
C LYS A 133 8.33 -12.21 10.04
N LEU A 134 7.88 -12.69 11.21
CA LEU A 134 7.56 -14.09 11.45
C LEU A 134 6.05 -14.30 11.53
N LEU A 135 5.52 -15.15 10.65
CA LEU A 135 4.15 -15.64 10.71
C LEU A 135 4.15 -16.97 11.48
N THR A 136 3.37 -17.04 12.55
CA THR A 136 3.15 -18.28 13.30
C THR A 136 1.80 -18.84 12.94
N LEU A 137 1.77 -20.07 12.44
CA LEU A 137 0.56 -20.78 12.06
C LEU A 137 -0.04 -21.51 13.29
N ALA A 138 -1.30 -21.93 13.16
CA ALA A 138 -2.01 -22.63 14.24
C ALA A 138 -1.38 -24.00 14.61
N ASN A 139 -0.61 -24.60 13.70
CA ASN A 139 0.19 -25.80 13.93
C ASN A 139 1.58 -25.50 14.53
N GLU A 140 1.81 -24.29 15.04
CA GLU A 140 3.09 -23.84 15.59
C GLU A 140 4.24 -23.76 14.58
N GLU A 141 3.97 -23.92 13.28
CA GLU A 141 4.98 -23.67 12.26
C GLU A 141 5.25 -22.16 12.10
N HIS A 142 6.53 -21.84 11.96
CA HIS A 142 6.99 -20.47 11.79
C HIS A 142 7.46 -20.24 10.35
N ILE A 143 6.89 -19.23 9.70
CA ILE A 143 7.25 -18.84 8.34
C ILE A 143 7.75 -17.41 8.35
N ARG A 144 9.03 -17.25 7.99
CA ARG A 144 9.65 -15.93 7.87
C ARG A 144 9.35 -15.32 6.51
N LEU A 145 8.83 -14.09 6.49
CA LEU A 145 8.69 -13.33 5.25
C LEU A 145 10.07 -12.88 4.77
N GLN A 146 10.27 -12.96 3.46
CA GLN A 146 11.49 -12.51 2.80
C GLN A 146 11.54 -10.97 2.76
N ASP A 147 12.73 -10.40 2.65
CA ASP A 147 12.90 -8.93 2.74
C ASP A 147 12.26 -8.16 1.59
N TYR A 148 12.06 -8.80 0.44
CA TYR A 148 11.35 -8.22 -0.70
C TYR A 148 9.82 -8.22 -0.54
N CYS A 149 9.29 -8.86 0.50
CA CYS A 149 7.86 -8.88 0.77
C CYS A 149 7.47 -7.61 1.51
N SER A 150 6.55 -6.84 0.93
CA SER A 150 5.94 -5.68 1.56
C SER A 150 4.46 -5.92 1.75
N LEU A 151 3.92 -5.30 2.79
CA LEU A 151 2.52 -5.40 3.12
C LEU A 151 1.90 -4.02 3.17
N LEU A 152 0.72 -3.90 2.57
CA LEU A 152 -0.02 -2.66 2.51
C LEU A 152 -1.47 -2.88 2.94
N PHE A 153 -2.00 -1.89 3.65
CA PHE A 153 -3.38 -1.85 4.10
C PHE A 153 -4.06 -0.61 3.54
N GLU A 154 -5.22 -0.83 2.94
CA GLU A 154 -6.16 0.23 2.58
C GLU A 154 -7.27 0.23 3.64
N VAL A 155 -7.40 1.31 4.39
CA VAL A 155 -8.33 1.40 5.52
C VAL A 155 -8.97 2.78 5.54
N GLY A 156 -10.30 2.83 5.62
CA GLY A 156 -11.03 4.10 5.69
C GLY A 156 -10.92 4.82 7.05
N ASP A 157 -10.89 4.08 8.17
CA ASP A 157 -10.68 4.65 9.50
C ASP A 157 -9.90 3.73 10.45
N LEU A 158 -9.27 4.32 11.47
CA LEU A 158 -8.45 3.61 12.46
C LEU A 158 -9.12 3.53 13.84
N LYS A 159 -10.43 3.79 13.93
CA LYS A 159 -11.15 3.91 15.21
C LYS A 159 -11.08 2.66 16.08
N TYR A 160 -11.00 1.49 15.44
CA TYR A 160 -10.97 0.19 16.10
C TYR A 160 -9.57 -0.44 16.15
N THR A 161 -8.53 0.34 15.79
CA THR A 161 -7.16 -0.14 15.72
C THR A 161 -6.39 0.23 16.98
N SER A 162 -5.58 -0.71 17.48
CA SER A 162 -4.72 -0.43 18.64
C SER A 162 -3.57 0.52 18.26
N PRO A 163 -3.18 1.48 19.13
CA PRO A 163 -2.02 2.35 18.88
C PRO A 163 -0.72 1.57 18.65
N ALA A 164 -0.58 0.39 19.28
CA ALA A 164 0.57 -0.50 19.10
C ALA A 164 0.67 -1.08 17.68
N THR A 165 -0.46 -1.27 16.99
CA THR A 165 -0.47 -1.67 15.58
C THR A 165 -0.01 -0.52 14.69
N ILE A 166 -0.54 0.68 14.95
CA ILE A 166 -0.25 1.89 14.17
C ILE A 166 1.23 2.29 14.31
N SER A 167 1.84 2.08 15.47
CA SER A 167 3.26 2.39 15.69
C SER A 167 4.21 1.49 14.91
N ARG A 168 3.75 0.32 14.45
CA ARG A 168 4.58 -0.68 13.73
C ARG A 168 4.52 -0.53 12.21
N CYS A 169 3.66 0.34 11.69
CA CYS A 169 3.52 0.57 10.25
C CYS A 169 3.78 2.02 9.85
N GLY A 170 4.31 2.21 8.64
CA GLY A 170 4.29 3.52 7.97
C GLY A 170 2.86 3.87 7.56
N MET A 171 2.48 5.14 7.69
CA MET A 171 1.14 5.61 7.37
C MET A 171 1.22 6.79 6.41
N VAL A 172 0.35 6.76 5.41
CA VAL A 172 0.13 7.84 4.45
C VAL A 172 -1.31 8.28 4.61
N TYR A 173 -1.52 9.55 4.93
CA TYR A 173 -2.85 10.15 5.02
C TYR A 173 -3.18 10.88 3.73
N VAL A 174 -4.38 10.66 3.20
CA VAL A 174 -4.90 11.37 2.03
C VAL A 174 -6.02 12.27 2.51
N ASP A 175 -5.82 13.57 2.37
CA ASP A 175 -6.80 14.59 2.74
C ASP A 175 -7.92 14.68 1.69
N PRO A 176 -9.21 14.62 2.08
CA PRO A 176 -10.33 14.86 1.17
C PRO A 176 -10.26 16.19 0.42
N GLU A 177 -9.67 17.24 1.00
CA GLU A 177 -9.55 18.53 0.32
C GLU A 177 -8.60 18.47 -0.89
N ASN A 178 -7.61 17.57 -0.85
CA ASN A 178 -6.72 17.33 -1.99
C ASN A 178 -7.40 16.50 -3.11
N LEU A 179 -8.52 15.85 -2.82
CA LEU A 179 -9.27 15.01 -3.76
C LEU A 179 -10.40 15.81 -4.44
N SER A 180 -10.06 16.63 -5.46
CA SER A 180 -11.11 17.28 -6.26
C SER A 180 -11.92 16.27 -7.10
N SER A 181 -13.18 16.52 -7.45
CA SER A 181 -13.96 15.63 -8.35
C SER A 181 -13.70 15.89 -9.84
N TYR A 182 -13.07 17.02 -10.14
CA TYR A 182 -12.94 17.56 -11.49
C TYR A 182 -12.11 16.68 -12.46
N PRO A 183 -10.91 16.20 -12.10
CA PRO A 183 -10.12 15.33 -12.98
C PRO A 183 -10.76 13.97 -13.26
N ALA A 184 -11.42 13.36 -12.28
CA ALA A 184 -12.22 12.15 -12.51
C ALA A 184 -13.36 12.42 -13.52
N TRP A 185 -14.09 13.51 -13.34
CA TRP A 185 -15.16 13.92 -14.26
C TRP A 185 -14.64 14.24 -15.67
N LYS A 186 -13.53 14.98 -15.78
CA LYS A 186 -12.92 15.34 -17.06
C LYS A 186 -12.36 14.12 -17.80
N ARG A 187 -11.85 13.12 -17.07
CA ARG A 187 -11.45 11.83 -17.67
C ARG A 187 -12.66 11.11 -18.24
N TRP A 188 -13.73 11.00 -17.46
CA TRP A 188 -14.99 10.40 -17.91
C TRP A 188 -15.56 11.12 -19.14
N LEU A 189 -15.50 12.46 -19.16
CA LEU A 189 -15.91 13.29 -20.29
C LEU A 189 -15.09 12.93 -21.55
N ASN A 190 -13.76 12.91 -21.43
CA ASN A 190 -12.87 12.58 -22.55
C ASN A 190 -13.05 11.14 -23.06
N MET A 191 -13.47 10.20 -22.22
CA MET A 191 -13.71 8.81 -22.64
C MET A 191 -15.05 8.62 -23.36
N ASN A 192 -16.07 9.43 -23.03
CA ASN A 192 -17.43 9.22 -23.51
C ASN A 192 -17.91 10.26 -24.53
N LEU A 193 -17.20 11.39 -24.70
CA LEU A 193 -17.58 12.48 -25.61
C LEU A 193 -16.64 12.67 -26.80
N THR A 194 -15.63 11.82 -26.96
CA THR A 194 -14.85 11.75 -28.20
C THR A 194 -15.50 10.75 -29.16
N ASP A 195 -16.45 11.25 -29.96
CA ASP A 195 -16.79 10.70 -31.28
C ASP A 195 -15.75 11.13 -32.33
#